data_AF-A0A1Z2LDZ6-F1
#
_entry.id   AF-A0A1Z2LDZ6-F1
#
_cell.length_a   1.000
_cell.length_b   1.000
_cell.length_c   1.000
_cell.angle_alpha   90.00
_cell.angle_beta   90.00
_cell.angle_gamma   90.00
#
_symmetry.space_group_name_H-M   'P 1'
#
loop_
_entity.id
_entity.type
_entity.pdbx_description
1 polymer ?
#
loop_
_entity_poly.entity_id
_entity_poly.type
_entity_poly.pdbx_seq_one_letter_code
_entity_poly.pdbx_strand_id
1 'polypeptide(L)'
;MAAAAALGGLTYAFTGSEDTVDEGFQERPLACSEAMYAMGWVLPDHASDQRCTELSGGLAGHTESGTFRMSRADARPWLASLSGERIQPDGAETDSVVERKEGLALGILRPPGRLQADEVRVKVRWESEDSAVVTFETFDH
;
A
#
# COMPACT_ATOMS: atom_id res chain seq x y z
N MET A 1 -14.47 34.89 -56.68
CA MET A 1 -15.84 34.32 -56.73
C MET A 1 -15.71 32.87 -57.18
N ALA A 2 -16.43 31.97 -56.48
CA ALA A 2 -16.57 30.51 -56.71
C ALA A 2 -15.27 29.67 -56.49
N ALA A 3 -15.28 28.47 -55.91
CA ALA A 3 -16.35 27.57 -55.47
C ALA A 3 -15.84 26.67 -54.32
N ALA A 4 -16.77 26.24 -53.46
CA ALA A 4 -16.56 25.22 -52.44
C ALA A 4 -16.51 23.81 -53.05
N ALA A 5 -15.75 22.91 -52.43
CA ALA A 5 -15.97 21.46 -52.51
C ALA A 5 -15.72 20.85 -51.13
N ALA A 6 -16.79 20.29 -50.57
CA ALA A 6 -16.86 19.64 -49.27
C ALA A 6 -16.15 18.28 -49.30
N LEU A 7 -15.33 18.00 -48.29
CA LEU A 7 -14.88 16.66 -47.96
C LEU A 7 -15.70 16.17 -46.76
N GLY A 8 -16.55 15.18 -47.04
CA GLY A 8 -17.27 14.44 -46.02
C GLY A 8 -16.30 13.69 -45.11
N GLY A 9 -16.42 13.93 -43.81
CA GLY A 9 -15.80 13.13 -42.76
C GLY A 9 -16.90 12.38 -42.02
N LEU A 10 -16.73 11.07 -41.90
CA LEU A 10 -17.68 10.11 -41.34
C LEU A 10 -18.28 10.56 -40.00
N THR A 11 -19.60 10.48 -39.90
CA THR A 11 -20.31 10.41 -38.62
C THR A 11 -20.05 9.03 -38.00
N TYR A 12 -19.19 8.97 -36.99
CA TYR A 12 -19.16 7.82 -36.09
C TYR A 12 -20.29 8.00 -35.08
N ALA A 13 -21.33 7.18 -35.26
CA ALA A 13 -22.36 6.99 -34.26
C ALA A 13 -21.72 6.30 -33.04
N PHE A 14 -21.60 7.02 -31.93
CA PHE A 14 -21.40 6.41 -30.62
C PHE A 14 -22.72 5.76 -30.21
N THR A 15 -22.92 4.51 -30.63
CA THR A 15 -23.93 3.64 -30.03
C THR A 15 -23.23 2.77 -29.00
N GLY A 16 -23.64 2.91 -27.75
CA GLY A 16 -23.34 1.96 -26.69
C GLY A 16 -22.08 2.29 -25.90
N SER A 17 -22.27 2.76 -24.68
CA SER A 17 -21.92 1.91 -23.54
C SER A 17 -22.89 2.27 -22.44
N GLU A 18 -23.69 1.28 -22.07
CA GLU A 18 -24.53 1.27 -20.88
C GLU A 18 -23.72 1.77 -19.69
N ASP A 19 -24.33 2.66 -18.90
CA ASP A 19 -23.89 3.01 -17.56
C ASP A 19 -23.82 1.73 -16.71
N THR A 20 -22.70 1.01 -16.79
CA THR A 20 -22.29 0.13 -15.71
C THR A 20 -21.86 1.06 -14.59
N VAL A 21 -22.75 1.25 -13.62
CA VAL A 21 -22.38 1.72 -12.29
C VAL A 21 -21.43 0.68 -11.74
N ASP A 22 -20.15 0.83 -12.04
CA ASP A 22 -19.08 0.08 -11.43
C ASP A 22 -19.02 0.58 -9.99
N GLU A 23 -19.70 -0.12 -9.07
CA GLU A 23 -19.37 -0.07 -7.64
C GLU A 23 -18.01 -0.77 -7.41
N GLY A 24 -17.02 -0.46 -8.24
CA GLY A 24 -15.71 -1.08 -8.26
C GLY A 24 -14.77 -0.38 -7.29
N PHE A 25 -13.83 -1.17 -6.77
CA PHE A 25 -12.77 -0.68 -5.92
C PHE A 25 -12.03 0.48 -6.58
N GLN A 26 -12.00 1.63 -5.91
CA GLN A 26 -11.22 2.77 -6.36
C GLN A 26 -9.85 2.73 -5.70
N GLU A 27 -8.83 2.40 -6.50
CA GLU A 27 -7.43 2.53 -6.10
C GLU A 27 -6.96 3.97 -6.33
N ARG A 28 -6.48 4.62 -5.27
CA ARG A 28 -6.05 6.01 -5.28
C ARG A 28 -4.61 6.11 -4.77
N PRO A 29 -3.71 6.76 -5.51
CA PRO A 29 -2.36 7.04 -5.01
C PRO A 29 -2.41 7.87 -3.72
N LEU A 30 -1.57 7.50 -2.75
CA LEU A 30 -1.45 8.11 -1.42
C LEU A 30 0.03 8.35 -1.10
N ALA A 31 0.33 9.41 -0.36
CA ALA A 31 1.70 9.61 0.15
C ALA A 31 2.01 8.57 1.24
N CYS A 32 3.16 7.88 1.16
CA CYS A 32 3.49 6.86 2.15
C CYS A 32 3.65 7.40 3.57
N SER A 33 4.05 8.67 3.72
CA SER A 33 4.04 9.35 5.03
C SER A 33 2.62 9.50 5.59
N GLU A 34 1.63 9.72 4.72
CA GLU A 34 0.23 9.84 5.12
C GLU A 34 -0.35 8.48 5.53
N ALA A 35 -0.06 7.42 4.77
CA ALA A 35 -0.45 6.04 5.10
C ALA A 35 0.14 5.59 6.45
N MET A 36 1.46 5.79 6.62
CA MET A 36 2.13 5.48 7.89
C MET A 36 1.53 6.24 9.05
N TYR A 37 1.27 7.54 8.88
CA TYR A 37 0.63 8.35 9.91
C TYR A 37 -0.79 7.86 10.23
N ALA A 38 -1.55 7.41 9.23
CA ALA A 38 -2.88 6.84 9.43
C ALA A 38 -2.82 5.58 10.32
N MET A 39 -1.79 4.74 10.17
CA MET A 39 -1.51 3.58 11.03
C MET A 39 -0.88 3.95 12.39
N GLY A 40 -0.54 5.22 12.63
CA GLY A 40 0.12 5.67 13.86
C GLY A 40 1.64 5.46 13.86
N TRP A 41 2.25 5.32 12.69
CA TRP A 41 3.68 5.09 12.49
C TRP A 41 4.35 6.26 11.78
N VAL A 42 5.69 6.20 11.76
CA VAL A 42 6.53 7.18 11.08
C VAL A 42 7.27 6.47 9.94
N LEU A 43 7.21 7.07 8.76
CA LEU A 43 8.01 6.64 7.62
C LEU A 43 9.50 6.88 7.90
N PRO A 44 10.41 5.93 7.64
CA PRO A 44 11.84 6.14 7.84
C PRO A 44 12.39 7.34 7.05
N ASP A 45 13.29 8.12 7.65
CA ASP A 45 13.87 9.34 7.07
C ASP A 45 14.53 9.14 5.70
N HIS A 46 15.05 7.94 5.44
CA HIS A 46 15.75 7.57 4.20
C HIS A 46 14.95 6.62 3.31
N ALA A 47 13.62 6.57 3.48
CA ALA A 47 12.75 5.79 2.62
C ALA A 47 12.76 6.32 1.17
N SER A 48 12.98 5.43 0.21
CA SER A 48 13.03 5.74 -1.23
C SER A 48 12.10 4.81 -2.02
N ASP A 49 11.96 5.03 -3.33
CA ASP A 49 11.12 4.21 -4.22
C ASP A 49 9.70 3.97 -3.71
N GLN A 50 9.13 5.00 -3.07
CA GLN A 50 7.87 4.94 -2.36
C GLN A 50 6.68 4.83 -3.32
N ARG A 51 5.75 3.92 -3.04
CA ARG A 51 4.44 3.85 -3.69
C ARG A 51 3.44 3.38 -2.65
N CYS A 52 2.44 4.20 -2.35
CA CYS A 52 1.36 3.82 -1.47
C CYS A 52 0.02 4.10 -2.15
N THR A 53 -0.96 3.25 -1.85
CA THR A 53 -2.29 3.33 -2.43
C THR A 53 -3.33 3.09 -1.35
N GLU A 54 -4.41 3.84 -1.45
CA GLU A 54 -5.64 3.63 -0.71
C GLU A 54 -6.62 2.90 -1.64
N LEU A 55 -7.21 1.82 -1.16
CA LEU A 55 -8.32 1.13 -1.78
C LEU A 55 -9.58 1.50 -1.01
N SER A 56 -10.51 2.16 -1.69
CA SER A 56 -11.79 2.58 -1.13
C SER A 56 -12.96 2.03 -1.96
N GLY A 57 -14.04 1.63 -1.29
CA GLY A 57 -15.30 1.22 -1.92
C GLY A 57 -15.58 -0.28 -1.83
N GLY A 58 -16.82 -0.65 -2.15
CA GLY A 58 -17.31 -2.03 -2.07
C GLY A 58 -17.40 -2.58 -0.64
N LEU A 59 -17.42 -3.92 -0.52
CA LEU A 59 -17.47 -4.65 0.75
C LEU A 59 -16.11 -4.76 1.46
N ALA A 60 -15.00 -4.33 0.84
CA ALA A 60 -13.65 -4.51 1.38
C ALA A 60 -13.19 -3.38 2.33
N GLY A 61 -14.08 -2.42 2.64
CA GLY A 61 -13.76 -1.32 3.54
C GLY A 61 -12.72 -0.34 2.96
N HIS A 62 -12.06 0.39 3.86
CA HIS A 62 -10.97 1.31 3.52
C HIS A 62 -9.66 0.61 3.88
N THR A 63 -8.91 0.15 2.88
CA THR A 63 -7.60 -0.49 3.10
C THR A 63 -6.49 0.33 2.47
N GLU A 64 -5.32 0.30 3.08
CA GLU A 64 -4.12 0.96 2.59
C GLU A 64 -3.02 -0.08 2.36
N SER A 65 -2.25 0.12 1.31
CA SER A 65 -1.06 -0.67 1.03
C SER A 65 0.09 0.21 0.59
N GLY A 66 1.30 -0.29 0.71
CA GLY A 66 2.43 0.44 0.20
C GLY A 66 3.73 -0.30 0.20
N THR A 67 4.66 0.25 -0.57
CA THR A 67 6.02 -0.21 -0.67
C THR A 67 6.99 0.95 -0.64
N PHE A 68 8.15 0.73 -0.04
CA PHE A 68 9.28 1.64 -0.08
C PHE A 68 10.57 0.86 0.16
N ARG A 69 11.68 1.45 -0.23
CA ARG A 69 13.03 0.91 -0.02
C ARG A 69 13.69 1.58 1.18
N MET A 70 14.47 0.81 1.93
CA MET A 70 15.31 1.32 3.01
C MET A 70 16.64 0.54 3.09
N SER A 71 17.53 0.98 3.99
CA SER A 71 18.74 0.23 4.37
C SER A 71 18.36 -1.08 5.03
N ARG A 72 19.05 -2.17 4.66
CA ARG A 72 18.86 -3.47 5.28
C ARG A 72 19.18 -3.45 6.78
N ALA A 73 20.20 -2.68 7.18
CA ALA A 73 20.60 -2.55 8.59
C ALA A 73 19.51 -1.88 9.46
N ASP A 74 18.70 -1.01 8.86
CA ASP A 74 17.67 -0.24 9.56
C ASP A 74 16.32 -0.97 9.63
N ALA A 75 16.13 -2.02 8.84
CA ALA A 75 14.85 -2.71 8.71
C ALA A 75 14.36 -3.33 10.02
N ARG A 76 15.22 -4.08 10.72
CA ARG A 76 14.85 -4.74 11.98
C ARG A 76 14.60 -3.73 13.11
N PRO A 77 15.50 -2.75 13.37
CA PRO A 77 15.23 -1.70 14.34
C PRO A 77 13.93 -0.94 14.05
N TRP A 78 13.65 -0.63 12.78
CA TRP A 78 12.42 0.04 12.39
C TRP A 78 11.18 -0.81 12.69
N LEU A 79 11.14 -2.09 12.28
CA LEU A 79 10.02 -3.00 12.59
C LEU A 79 9.79 -3.15 14.10
N ALA A 80 10.87 -3.26 14.88
CA ALA A 80 10.80 -3.34 16.33
C ALA A 80 10.22 -2.05 16.95
N SER A 81 10.43 -0.89 16.32
CA SER A 81 9.92 0.40 16.81
C SER A 81 8.43 0.66 16.55
N LEU A 82 7.79 -0.10 15.66
CA LEU A 82 6.39 0.14 15.29
C LEU A 82 5.44 -0.09 16.48
N SER A 83 4.61 0.89 16.81
CA SER A 83 3.63 0.74 17.88
C SER A 83 2.43 -0.10 17.45
N GLY A 84 1.85 -0.87 18.38
CA GLY A 84 0.63 -1.66 18.15
C GLY A 84 0.63 -2.98 18.90
N GLU A 85 -0.54 -3.61 19.00
CA GLU A 85 -0.68 -4.96 19.56
C GLU A 85 -0.01 -5.96 18.60
N ARG A 86 0.95 -6.76 19.07
CA ARG A 86 1.75 -7.63 18.20
C ARG A 86 1.05 -8.97 17.99
N ILE A 87 1.00 -9.44 16.74
CA ILE A 87 0.77 -10.87 16.49
C ILE A 87 2.04 -11.60 16.93
N GLN A 88 1.90 -12.54 17.87
CA GLN A 88 3.02 -13.30 18.40
C GLN A 88 3.02 -14.71 17.78
N PRO A 89 3.73 -14.92 16.66
CA PRO A 89 3.85 -16.24 16.07
C PRO A 89 4.81 -17.10 16.88
N ASP A 90 4.58 -18.42 16.84
CA ASP A 90 5.45 -19.38 17.51
C ASP A 90 6.90 -19.23 17.03
N GLY A 91 7.82 -19.03 17.99
CA GLY A 91 9.26 -18.93 17.73
C GLY A 91 9.76 -17.55 17.28
N ALA A 92 8.93 -16.49 17.34
CA ALA A 92 9.43 -15.12 17.22
C ALA A 92 10.25 -14.70 18.44
N GLU A 93 11.18 -13.76 18.23
CA GLU A 93 11.88 -13.09 19.32
C GLU A 93 10.93 -12.17 20.11
N THR A 94 11.42 -11.54 21.19
CA THR A 94 10.63 -10.68 22.07
C THR A 94 10.00 -9.48 21.33
N ASP A 95 10.57 -9.07 20.20
CA ASP A 95 10.06 -8.00 19.32
C ASP A 95 8.93 -8.48 18.38
N SER A 96 8.59 -9.77 18.41
CA SER A 96 7.63 -10.44 17.51
C SER A 96 7.99 -10.35 16.02
N VAL A 97 9.21 -9.92 15.69
CA VAL A 97 9.71 -9.88 14.32
C VAL A 97 10.17 -11.29 13.94
N VAL A 98 9.65 -11.80 12.84
CA VAL A 98 10.02 -13.11 12.32
C VAL A 98 11.12 -12.93 11.29
N GLU A 99 12.30 -13.45 11.59
CA GLU A 99 13.42 -13.47 10.65
C GLU A 99 13.39 -14.73 9.78
N ARG A 100 13.56 -14.53 8.47
CA ARG A 100 13.66 -15.59 7.45
C ARG A 100 14.88 -15.32 6.57
N LYS A 101 15.27 -16.31 5.77
CA LYS A 101 16.42 -16.19 4.86
C LYS A 101 16.26 -15.01 3.89
N GLU A 102 15.03 -14.80 3.43
CA GLU A 102 14.63 -13.83 2.43
C GLU A 102 14.31 -12.44 3.00
N GLY A 103 14.17 -12.29 4.32
CA GLY A 103 13.59 -11.07 4.86
C GLY A 103 13.17 -11.11 6.33
N LEU A 104 12.35 -10.13 6.69
CA LEU A 104 11.67 -10.02 7.97
C LEU A 104 10.16 -9.94 7.75
N ALA A 105 9.39 -10.35 8.75
CA ALA A 105 7.95 -10.15 8.78
C ALA A 105 7.48 -9.71 10.15
N LEU A 106 6.42 -8.91 10.17
CA LEU A 106 5.76 -8.45 11.37
C LEU A 106 4.25 -8.36 11.13
N GLY A 107 3.46 -8.80 12.10
CA GLY A 107 2.02 -8.59 12.13
C GLY A 107 1.63 -7.72 13.34
N ILE A 108 0.80 -6.71 13.11
CA ILE A 108 0.24 -5.84 14.14
C ILE A 108 -1.28 -5.92 14.08
N LEU A 109 -1.90 -6.26 15.20
CA LEU A 109 -3.34 -6.16 15.42
C LEU A 109 -3.70 -4.73 15.82
N ARG A 110 -4.83 -4.24 15.30
CA ARG A 110 -5.44 -2.94 15.63
C ARG A 110 -4.38 -1.82 15.68
N PRO A 111 -3.86 -1.38 14.51
CA PRO A 111 -2.86 -0.33 14.47
C PRO A 111 -3.32 0.89 15.29
N PRO A 112 -2.43 1.53 16.06
CA PRO A 112 -2.80 2.54 17.06
C PRO A 112 -3.24 3.89 16.47
N GLY A 113 -3.20 4.04 15.15
CA GLY A 113 -3.57 5.27 14.45
C GLY A 113 -5.07 5.47 14.25
N ARG A 114 -5.40 6.34 13.30
CA ARG A 114 -6.80 6.66 12.92
C ARG A 114 -7.39 5.66 11.93
N LEU A 115 -6.55 4.83 11.30
CA LEU A 115 -6.98 3.84 10.33
C LEU A 115 -7.77 2.75 11.03
N GLN A 116 -8.99 2.49 10.55
CA GLN A 116 -9.83 1.39 11.01
C GLN A 116 -9.46 0.13 10.25
N ALA A 117 -8.41 -0.56 10.71
CA ALA A 117 -8.00 -1.86 10.23
C ALA A 117 -7.88 -2.83 11.42
N ASP A 118 -8.18 -4.10 11.21
CA ASP A 118 -8.00 -5.14 12.23
C ASP A 118 -6.56 -5.64 12.31
N GLU A 119 -5.87 -5.68 11.17
CA GLU A 119 -4.51 -6.17 11.05
C GLU A 119 -3.71 -5.32 10.06
N VAL A 120 -2.42 -5.14 10.34
CA VAL A 120 -1.43 -4.72 9.36
C VAL A 120 -0.32 -5.74 9.28
N ARG A 121 -0.02 -6.20 8.06
CA ARG A 121 1.11 -7.07 7.78
C ARG A 121 2.22 -6.27 7.15
N VAL A 122 3.41 -6.34 7.73
CA VAL A 122 4.62 -5.74 7.19
C VAL A 122 5.59 -6.86 6.79
N LYS A 123 6.04 -6.84 5.55
CA LYS A 123 7.06 -7.75 5.02
C LYS A 123 8.24 -6.93 4.53
N VAL A 124 9.43 -7.35 4.90
CA VAL A 124 10.68 -6.78 4.41
C VAL A 124 11.38 -7.86 3.62
N ARG A 125 11.75 -7.58 2.37
CA ARG A 125 12.52 -8.48 1.51
C ARG A 125 13.92 -7.93 1.29
N TRP A 126 14.93 -8.77 1.47
CA TRP A 126 16.31 -8.42 1.11
C TRP A 126 16.44 -8.30 -0.40
N GLU A 127 16.87 -7.13 -0.88
CA GLU A 127 17.18 -6.95 -2.29
C GLU A 127 18.68 -7.10 -2.54
N SER A 128 19.51 -6.60 -1.62
CA SER A 128 20.97 -6.73 -1.67
C SER A 128 21.55 -6.85 -0.25
N GLU A 129 22.87 -6.76 -0.14
CA GLU A 129 23.56 -6.72 1.17
C GLU A 129 23.20 -5.46 1.95
N ASP A 130 22.95 -4.34 1.27
CA ASP A 130 22.72 -3.03 1.90
C ASP A 130 21.27 -2.55 1.81
N SER A 131 20.44 -3.16 0.95
CA SER A 131 19.10 -2.66 0.65
C SER A 131 17.99 -3.68 0.88
N ALA A 132 16.86 -3.19 1.37
CA ALA A 132 15.64 -3.94 1.60
C ALA A 132 14.43 -3.20 1.03
N VAL A 133 13.45 -3.97 0.56
CA VAL A 133 12.14 -3.46 0.14
C VAL A 133 11.12 -3.83 1.20
N VAL A 134 10.43 -2.84 1.72
CA VAL A 134 9.31 -2.98 2.64
C VAL A 134 8.02 -3.00 1.83
N THR A 135 7.09 -3.86 2.24
CA THR A 135 5.70 -3.88 1.80
C THR A 135 4.81 -3.96 3.02
N PHE A 136 3.81 -3.10 3.12
CA PHE A 136 2.75 -3.19 4.12
C PHE A 136 1.38 -3.27 3.47
N GLU A 137 0.45 -3.94 4.14
CA GLU A 137 -0.93 -4.12 3.71
C GLU A 137 -1.82 -4.19 4.94
N THR A 138 -2.95 -3.48 4.91
CA THR A 138 -3.93 -3.47 5.99
C THR A 138 -5.12 -4.35 5.65
N PHE A 139 -5.72 -4.97 6.66
CA PHE A 139 -6.86 -5.86 6.53
C PHE A 139 -7.97 -5.44 7.50
N ASP A 140 -9.21 -5.54 7.03
CA ASP A 140 -10.46 -5.33 7.76
C ASP A 140 -11.26 -6.64 7.63
N HIS A 141 -11.66 -7.26 8.75
CA HIS A 141 -12.13 -8.66 8.82
C HIS A 141 -13.57 -8.81 9.35
#